data_AF-A0A211ZJX5-F1
#
_entry.id   AF-A0A211ZJX5-F1
#
_cell.length_a   1.000
_cell.length_b   1.000
_cell.length_c   1.000
_cell.angle_alpha   90.00
_cell.angle_beta   90.00
_cell.angle_gamma   90.00
#
_symmetry.space_group_name_H-M   'P 1'
#
loop_
_entity.id
_entity.type
_entity.pdbx_description
1 polymer ?
#
loop_
_entity_poly.entity_id
_entity_poly.type
_entity_poly.pdbx_seq_one_letter_code
_entity_poly.pdbx_strand_id
1 'polypeptide(L)'
;MAGGQPRAPRSEIAEWAARYLERLDQPFDDWEADFFRRGCSFLSRRLATGAASSWRSMTLPPERRDEVYSGPLAARPLTVEETARLRGMLQRIVREG
;
A
#
# COMPACT_ATOMS: atom_id res chain seq x y z
N MET A 1 16.65 17.28 24.52
CA MET A 1 16.43 15.87 24.13
C MET A 1 14.92 15.68 23.98
N ALA A 2 14.39 15.88 22.78
CA ALA A 2 12.94 15.80 22.54
C ALA A 2 12.50 14.33 22.61
N GLY A 3 11.63 14.02 23.57
CA GLY A 3 10.94 12.74 23.64
C GLY A 3 10.06 12.57 22.42
N GLY A 4 10.43 11.68 21.51
CA GLY A 4 9.57 11.27 20.41
C GLY A 4 8.39 10.51 21.01
N GLN A 5 7.22 11.15 21.08
CA GLN A 5 5.97 10.42 21.28
C GLN A 5 5.88 9.33 20.20
N PRO A 6 5.63 8.06 20.55
CA PRO A 6 5.29 7.06 19.55
C PRO A 6 4.02 7.57 18.85
N ARG A 7 4.14 7.94 17.57
CA ARG A 7 3.01 8.30 16.72
C ARG A 7 2.00 7.16 16.87
N ALA A 8 0.77 7.48 17.30
CA ALA A 8 -0.19 6.44 17.61
C ALA A 8 -0.36 5.53 16.38
N PRO A 9 -0.35 4.19 16.51
CA PRO A 9 -0.39 3.28 15.37
C PRO A 9 -1.57 3.55 14.41
N ARG A 10 -2.65 4.15 14.92
CA ARG A 10 -3.82 4.55 14.13
C ARG A 10 -3.55 5.70 13.15
N SER A 11 -2.77 6.71 13.54
CA SER A 11 -2.46 7.84 12.65
C SER A 11 -1.51 7.43 11.54
N GLU A 12 -0.54 6.56 11.81
CA GLU A 12 0.36 6.03 10.78
C GLU A 12 -0.40 5.18 9.73
N ILE A 13 -1.39 4.39 10.18
CA ILE A 13 -2.26 3.64 9.27
C ILE A 13 -3.09 4.56 8.38
N ALA A 14 -3.66 5.63 8.92
CA ALA A 14 -4.41 6.61 8.13
C ALA A 14 -3.52 7.34 7.12
N GLU A 15 -2.30 7.73 7.53
CA GLU A 15 -1.32 8.36 6.64
C GLU A 15 -0.96 7.45 5.46
N TRP A 16 -0.70 6.17 5.71
CA TRP A 16 -0.46 5.22 4.63
C TRP A 16 -1.71 4.98 3.78
N ALA A 17 -2.90 4.88 4.37
CA ALA A 17 -4.12 4.71 3.60
C ALA A 17 -4.39 5.90 2.66
N ALA A 18 -4.07 7.12 3.08
CA ALA A 18 -4.15 8.31 2.23
C ALA A 18 -3.17 8.23 1.05
N ARG A 19 -1.92 7.84 1.28
CA ARG A 19 -0.92 7.63 0.21
C ARG A 19 -1.36 6.55 -0.79
N TYR A 20 -1.92 5.45 -0.31
CA TYR A 20 -2.44 4.40 -1.18
C TYR A 20 -3.66 4.87 -1.99
N LEU A 21 -4.51 5.75 -1.44
CA LEU A 21 -5.59 6.36 -2.21
C LEU A 21 -5.06 7.22 -3.36
N GLU A 22 -4.07 8.07 -3.10
CA GLU A 22 -3.44 8.90 -4.14
C GLU A 22 -2.79 8.04 -5.23
N ARG A 23 -2.17 6.92 -4.86
CA ARG A 23 -1.57 6.00 -5.83
C ARG A 23 -2.60 5.26 -6.69
N LEU A 24 -3.82 5.05 -6.18
CA LEU A 24 -4.88 4.33 -6.88
C LEU A 24 -5.38 5.07 -8.14
N ASP A 25 -5.18 6.38 -8.22
CA ASP A 25 -5.55 7.21 -9.37
C ASP A 25 -4.51 7.21 -10.50
N GLN A 26 -3.40 6.47 -10.34
CA GLN A 26 -2.32 6.36 -11.32
C GLN A 26 -2.31 4.96 -11.96
N PRO A 27 -1.85 4.81 -13.21
CA PRO A 27 -1.73 3.50 -13.85
C PRO A 27 -0.78 2.59 -13.05
N PHE A 28 -1.04 1.28 -13.11
CA PHE A 28 -0.22 0.25 -12.49
C PHE A 28 0.30 -0.70 -13.56
N ASP A 29 1.58 -1.03 -13.50
CA ASP A 29 2.07 -2.28 -14.08
C ASP A 29 1.74 -3.48 -13.18
N ASP A 30 2.01 -4.70 -13.66
CA ASP A 30 1.68 -5.94 -12.93
C ASP A 30 2.40 -6.06 -11.59
N TRP A 31 3.65 -5.57 -11.51
CA TRP A 31 4.42 -5.56 -10.27
C TRP A 31 3.79 -4.60 -9.27
N GLU A 32 3.52 -3.37 -9.70
CA GLU A 32 2.94 -2.34 -8.85
C GLU A 32 1.55 -2.77 -8.36
N ALA A 33 0.74 -3.40 -9.22
CA ALA A 33 -0.57 -3.93 -8.87
C ALA A 33 -0.49 -5.01 -7.77
N ASP A 34 0.49 -5.91 -7.85
CA ASP A 34 0.69 -6.96 -6.83
C ASP A 34 1.08 -6.35 -5.47
N PHE A 35 2.06 -5.45 -5.45
CA PHE A 35 2.49 -4.80 -4.22
C PHE A 35 1.44 -3.83 -3.66
N PHE A 36 0.64 -3.20 -4.51
CA PHE A 36 -0.51 -2.40 -4.10
C PHE A 36 -1.54 -3.25 -3.35
N ARG A 37 -1.90 -4.43 -3.89
CA ARG A 37 -2.80 -5.39 -3.22
C ARG A 37 -2.25 -5.84 -1.87
N ARG A 38 -0.96 -6.19 -1.79
CA ARG A 38 -0.30 -6.59 -0.54
C ARG A 38 -0.35 -5.48 0.50
N GLY A 39 -0.03 -4.26 0.10
CA GLY A 39 -0.09 -3.08 0.96
C GLY A 39 -1.50 -2.82 1.50
N CYS A 40 -2.51 -2.88 0.63
CA CYS A 40 -3.91 -2.80 1.02
C CYS A 40 -4.32 -3.90 2.00
N SER A 41 -3.84 -5.14 1.80
CA SER A 41 -4.06 -6.25 2.71
C SER A 41 -3.47 -5.96 4.10
N PHE A 42 -2.24 -5.44 4.19
CA PHE A 42 -1.65 -5.03 5.47
C PHE A 42 -2.42 -3.90 6.14
N LEU A 43 -2.87 -2.89 5.40
CA LEU A 43 -3.67 -1.78 5.93
C LEU A 43 -5.00 -2.26 6.52
N SER A 44 -5.69 -3.20 5.85
CA SER A 44 -6.93 -3.81 6.38
C SER A 44 -6.71 -4.53 7.71
N ARG A 45 -5.49 -5.02 7.95
CA ARG A 45 -5.07 -5.69 9.19
C ARG A 45 -4.41 -4.75 10.20
N ARG A 46 -4.41 -3.43 9.94
CA ARG A 46 -3.77 -2.39 10.76
C ARG A 46 -2.25 -2.59 10.95
N LEU A 47 -1.55 -3.06 9.91
CA LEU A 47 -0.10 -3.28 9.94
C LEU A 47 0.65 -2.25 9.09
N ALA A 48 1.07 -1.13 9.71
CA ALA A 48 1.69 0.00 9.02
C ALA A 48 3.04 -0.36 8.39
N THR A 49 3.88 -1.09 9.12
CA THR A 49 5.19 -1.57 8.63
C THR A 49 5.06 -2.42 7.37
N GLY A 50 4.03 -3.27 7.29
CA GLY A 50 3.74 -4.08 6.11
C GLY A 50 3.34 -3.22 4.92
N ALA A 51 2.45 -2.26 5.12
CA ALA A 51 2.04 -1.31 4.09
C ALA A 51 3.21 -0.44 3.59
N ALA A 52 4.08 0.02 4.50
CA ALA A 52 5.29 0.77 4.18
C ALA A 52 6.31 -0.06 3.41
N SER A 53 6.45 -1.36 3.73
CA SER A 53 7.32 -2.28 3.00
C SER A 53 6.81 -2.50 1.58
N SER A 54 5.52 -2.82 1.43
CA SER A 54 4.89 -2.98 0.12
C SER A 54 4.95 -1.70 -0.72
N TRP A 55 4.82 -0.53 -0.10
CA TRP A 55 4.97 0.74 -0.79
C TRP A 55 6.38 0.91 -1.36
N ARG A 56 7.40 0.64 -0.55
CA ARG A 56 8.80 0.73 -0.99
C ARG A 56 9.06 -0.19 -2.18
N SER A 57 8.59 -1.44 -2.12
CA SER A 57 8.71 -2.40 -3.23
C SER A 57 7.96 -1.94 -4.47
N MET A 58 6.75 -1.40 -4.32
CA MET A 58 5.95 -0.86 -5.43
C MET A 58 6.67 0.28 -6.16
N THR A 59 7.33 1.18 -5.42
CA THR A 59 8.03 2.34 -5.98
C THR A 59 9.44 2.04 -6.50
N LEU A 60 9.88 0.77 -6.51
CA LEU A 60 11.19 0.43 -7.04
C LEU A 60 11.24 0.64 -8.55
N PRO A 61 12.36 1.19 -9.06
CA PRO A 61 12.57 1.26 -10.49
C PRO A 61 12.69 -0.18 -11.07
N PRO A 62 12.21 -0.43 -12.30
CA PRO A 62 12.12 -1.77 -12.88
C PRO A 62 13.41 -2.60 -12.76
N GLU A 63 14.56 -1.97 -12.99
CA GLU A 63 15.89 -2.59 -12.93
C GLU A 63 16.28 -3.15 -11.55
N ARG A 64 15.61 -2.73 -10.47
CA ARG A 64 15.90 -3.18 -9.10
C ARG A 64 14.87 -4.16 -8.53
N ARG A 65 13.80 -4.45 -9.28
CA ARG A 65 12.69 -5.29 -8.79
C ARG A 65 13.13 -6.73 -8.56
N ASP A 66 13.90 -7.27 -9.50
CA ASP A 66 14.41 -8.65 -9.44
C ASP A 66 15.44 -8.87 -8.33
N GLU A 67 16.13 -7.82 -7.87
CA GLU A 67 17.03 -7.87 -6.71
C GLU A 67 16.27 -8.02 -5.38
N VAL A 68 15.01 -7.57 -5.35
CA VAL A 68 14.22 -7.43 -4.12
C VAL A 68 13.17 -8.53 -3.97
N TYR A 69 12.63 -9.05 -5.07
CA TYR A 69 11.62 -10.09 -5.01
C TYR A 69 11.66 -11.00 -6.24
N SER A 70 11.89 -12.29 -5.99
CA SER A 70 11.90 -13.35 -7.00
C SER A 70 10.70 -14.30 -6.91
N GLY A 71 9.69 -13.95 -6.10
CA GLY A 71 8.49 -14.76 -5.93
C GLY A 71 7.47 -14.56 -7.04
N PRO A 72 6.44 -15.43 -7.12
CA PRO A 72 5.38 -15.28 -8.11
C PRO A 72 4.60 -13.98 -7.89
N LEU A 73 4.41 -13.21 -8.97
CA LEU A 73 3.52 -12.06 -9.01
C LEU A 73 2.13 -12.51 -9.45
N ALA A 74 1.09 -11.90 -8.89
CA ALA A 74 -0.21 -11.91 -9.53
C ALA A 74 -0.11 -11.01 -10.78
N ALA A 75 0.34 -11.58 -11.90
CA ALA A 75 0.50 -10.93 -13.21
C ALA A 75 -0.87 -10.60 -13.83
N ARG A 76 -1.65 -9.78 -13.14
CA ARG A 76 -2.93 -9.26 -13.60
C ARG A 76 -3.14 -7.81 -13.15
N PRO A 77 -3.65 -6.96 -14.04
CA PRO A 77 -4.10 -5.61 -13.70
C PRO A 77 -5.17 -5.61 -12.59
N LEU A 78 -5.31 -4.47 -11.91
CA LEU A 78 -6.45 -4.22 -11.03
C LEU A 78 -7.72 -4.11 -11.87
N THR A 79 -8.76 -4.87 -11.52
CA THR A 79 -10.05 -4.73 -12.17
C THR A 79 -10.78 -3.49 -11.65
N VAL A 80 -11.76 -2.97 -12.39
CA VAL A 80 -12.57 -1.83 -11.95
C VAL A 80 -13.26 -2.12 -10.62
N GLU A 81 -13.77 -3.34 -10.44
CA GLU A 81 -14.42 -3.78 -9.20
C GLU A 81 -13.43 -3.86 -8.03
N GLU A 82 -12.23 -4.41 -8.28
CA GLU A 82 -11.16 -4.49 -7.27
C GLU A 82 -10.71 -3.09 -6.84
N THR A 83 -10.51 -2.18 -7.80
CA THR A 83 -10.19 -0.77 -7.55
C THR A 83 -11.25 -0.08 -6.70
N ALA A 84 -12.55 -0.24 -7.04
CA ALA A 84 -13.64 0.37 -6.28
C ALA A 84 -13.68 -0.15 -4.83
N ARG A 85 -13.51 -1.47 -4.65
CA ARG A 85 -13.44 -2.10 -3.32
C ARG A 85 -12.27 -1.56 -2.50
N LEU A 86 -11.07 -1.50 -3.09
CA LEU A 86 -9.88 -1.00 -2.42
C LEU A 86 -10.01 0.48 -2.07
N ARG A 87 -10.57 1.31 -2.96
CA ARG A 87 -10.86 2.73 -2.68
C ARG A 87 -11.77 2.88 -1.47
N GLY A 88 -12.89 2.16 -1.43
CA GLY A 88 -13.84 2.23 -0.31
C GLY A 88 -13.20 1.81 1.02
N MET A 89 -12.39 0.74 1.00
CA MET A 89 -11.63 0.30 2.16
C MET A 89 -10.65 1.36 2.65
N LEU A 90 -9.83 1.93 1.77
CA LEU A 90 -8.83 2.93 2.14
C LEU A 90 -9.48 4.22 2.65
N GLN A 91 -10.55 4.71 2.00
CA GLN A 91 -11.31 5.88 2.45
C GLN A 91 -11.88 5.68 3.86
N ARG A 92 -12.38 4.48 4.15
CA ARG A 92 -12.84 4.12 5.49
C ARG A 92 -11.70 4.18 6.50
N ILE A 93 -10.54 3.60 6.18
CA ILE A 93 -9.37 3.62 7.07
C ILE A 93 -8.92 5.05 7.37
N VAL A 94 -8.89 5.94 6.37
CA VAL A 94 -8.53 7.36 6.54
C VAL A 94 -9.52 8.09 7.45
N ARG A 95 -10.82 7.80 7.35
CA ARG A 95 -11.84 8.44 8.20
C ARG A 95 -11.82 7.96 9.65
N GLU A 96 -11.33 6.75 9.91
CA GLU A 96 -11.35 6.10 11.22
C GLU A 96 -10.06 6.31 12.05
N GLY A 97 -8.98 6.78 11.43
CA GLY A 97 -7.69 7.00 12.09
C GLY A 97 -7.45 8.45 12.47
#